data_AF-A0A947SK82-F1
#
_entry.id   AF-A0A947SK82-F1
#
_cell.length_a   1.000
_cell.length_b   1.000
_cell.length_c   1.000
_cell.angle_alpha   90.00
_cell.angle_beta   90.00
_cell.angle_gamma   90.00
#
_symmetry.space_group_name_H-M   'P 1'
#
loop_
_entity.id
_entity.type
_entity.pdbx_description
1 polymer ?
#
loop_
_entity_poly.entity_id
_entity_poly.type
_entity_poly.pdbx_seq_one_letter_code
_entity_poly.pdbx_strand_id
1 'polypeptide(L)' 'MDLSIIIVNWNTKQLLDNCLASIYRETQNIFFEIFVVDNASSDGSAEMV' A
#
# COMPACT_ATOMS: atom_id res chain seq x y z
N MET A 1 7.44 -13.67 -10.53
CA MET A 1 7.36 -12.67 -9.46
C MET A 1 8.52 -11.74 -9.71
N ASP A 2 8.24 -10.47 -9.99
CA ASP A 2 9.19 -9.52 -10.58
C ASP A 2 9.50 -8.36 -9.63
N LEU A 3 8.56 -8.01 -8.73
CA LEU A 3 8.68 -6.91 -7.78
C LEU A 3 7.91 -7.21 -6.48
N SER A 4 8.53 -6.97 -5.34
CA SER A 4 7.86 -6.97 -4.03
C SER A 4 7.91 -5.56 -3.44
N ILE A 5 6.75 -5.00 -3.09
CA ILE A 5 6.62 -3.64 -2.56
C ILE A 5 6.25 -3.72 -1.08
N ILE A 6 7.07 -3.14 -0.21
CA ILE A 6 6.83 -3.12 1.24
C ILE A 6 6.57 -1.67 1.65
N ILE A 7 5.40 -1.41 2.24
CA ILE A 7 4.95 -0.10 2.67
C ILE A 7 4.80 -0.12 4.18
N VAL A 8 5.59 0.68 4.89
CA VAL A 8 5.38 0.93 6.32
C VAL A 8 4.45 2.15 6.45
N ASN A 9 3.30 1.96 7.09
CA ASN A 9 2.25 2.97 7.22
C ASN A 9 2.05 3.37 8.69
N TRP A 10 1.84 4.67 8.93
CA TRP A 10 1.43 5.19 10.23
C TRP A 10 0.57 6.46 10.08
N ASN A 11 -0.72 6.36 10.39
CA ASN A 11 -1.66 7.48 10.37
C ASN A 11 -1.72 8.26 9.03
N THR A 12 -1.66 7.54 7.91
CA THR A 12 -1.63 8.11 6.56
C THR A 12 -2.67 7.54 5.58
N LYS A 13 -3.92 7.31 6.01
CA LYS A 13 -5.01 6.69 5.22
C LYS A 13 -5.12 7.19 3.78
N GLN A 14 -5.33 8.50 3.57
CA GLN A 14 -5.54 9.05 2.22
C GLN A 14 -4.28 8.94 1.35
N LEU A 15 -3.09 9.05 1.95
CA LEU A 15 -1.84 8.91 1.22
C LEU A 15 -1.60 7.45 0.83
N LEU A 16 -1.91 6.51 1.73
CA LEU A 16 -1.83 5.07 1.46
C LEU A 16 -2.79 4.68 0.32
N ASP A 17 -4.04 5.17 0.35
CA ASP A 17 -5.02 4.95 -0.71
C ASP A 17 -4.52 5.43 -2.08
N ASN A 18 -4.06 6.69 -2.14
CA ASN A 18 -3.49 7.26 -3.36
C ASN A 18 -2.24 6.50 -3.84
N CYS A 19 -1.40 6.03 -2.92
CA CYS A 19 -0.21 5.26 -3.23
C CYS A 19 -0.57 3.90 -3.86
N LEU A 20 -1.46 3.14 -3.21
CA LEU A 20 -1.93 1.84 -3.72
C LEU A 20 -2.60 2.00 -5.09
N ALA A 21 -3.49 2.99 -5.25
CA ALA A 21 -4.12 3.30 -6.53
C ALA A 21 -3.10 3.62 -7.63
N SER A 22 -2.04 4.35 -7.30
CA SER A 22 -0.94 4.63 -8.23
C SER A 22 -0.16 3.38 -8.58
N ILE A 23 0.17 2.51 -7.61
CA ILE A 23 0.89 1.26 -7.88
C ILE A 23 0.08 0.41 -8.87
N TYR A 24 -1.18 0.11 -8.53
CA TYR A 24 -2.04 -0.68 -9.42
C TYR A 24 -2.15 -0.09 -10.81
N ARG A 25 -2.23 1.25 -10.95
CA ARG A 25 -2.31 1.90 -12.27
C ARG A 25 -1.04 1.69 -13.11
N GLU A 26 0.14 1.75 -12.51
CA GLU A 26 1.41 1.78 -13.24
C GLU A 26 2.07 0.39 -13.41
N THR A 27 1.67 -0.64 -12.65
CA THR A 27 2.34 -1.96 -12.64
C THR A 27 1.60 -3.08 -13.41
N GLN A 28 0.75 -2.73 -14.38
CA GLN A 28 -0.15 -3.66 -15.10
C GLN A 28 0.54 -4.82 -15.87
N ASN A 29 1.85 -4.74 -16.12
CA ASN A 29 2.59 -5.69 -16.98
C ASN A 29 3.67 -6.51 -16.26
N ILE A 30 3.69 -6.49 -14.92
CA ILE A 30 4.62 -7.27 -14.12
C ILE A 30 3.87 -8.03 -13.03
N PHE A 31 4.40 -9.16 -12.60
CA PHE A 31 3.90 -9.85 -11.41
C PHE A 31 4.47 -9.19 -10.17
N PHE A 32 3.61 -8.57 -9.37
CA PHE A 32 4.01 -7.92 -8.13
C PHE A 32 3.14 -8.31 -6.94
N GLU A 33 3.67 -8.10 -5.75
CA GLU A 33 2.98 -8.24 -4.47
C GLU A 33 3.21 -6.99 -3.61
N ILE A 34 2.25 -6.71 -2.72
CA ILE A 34 2.31 -5.57 -1.80
C ILE A 34 2.15 -6.08 -0.38
N PHE A 35 3.08 -5.70 0.51
CA PHE A 35 2.98 -5.89 1.94
C PHE A 35 2.83 -4.53 2.61
N VAL A 36 1.69 -4.31 3.27
CA VAL A 36 1.48 -3.11 4.10
C VAL A 36 1.71 -3.51 5.56
N VAL A 37 2.67 -2.85 6.20
CA VAL A 37 2.99 -3.02 7.62
C VAL A 37 2.50 -1.77 8.35
N ASP A 38 1.42 -1.92 9.11
CA ASP A 38 0.88 -0.85 9.93
C ASP A 38 1.62 -0.73 11.26
N ASN A 39 1.95 0.50 11.67
CA ASN A 39 2.65 0.80 12.91
C ASN A 39 1.70 1.35 14.00
N ALA A 40 0.61 0.63 14.26
CA ALA A 40 -0.43 0.99 15.23
C ALA A 40 -1.13 2.32 14.91
N SER A 41 -1.62 2.44 13.67
CA SER A 41 -2.43 3.58 13.25
C SER A 41 -3.80 3.61 13.96
N SER A 42 -4.35 4.80 14.11
CA SER A 42 -5.68 5.06 14.68
C SER A 42 -6.58 5.88 13.74
N ASP A 43 -6.13 6.13 12.52
CA ASP A 43 -6.82 6.93 11.50
C ASP A 43 -7.72 6.11 10.55
N GLY A 44 -7.84 4.80 10.78
CA GLY A 44 -8.62 3.91 9.93
C GLY A 44 -7.89 3.44 8.67
N SER A 45 -6.56 3.61 8.59
CA SER A 45 -5.74 3.18 7.44
C SER A 45 -5.50 1.67 7.41
N ALA A 46 -5.46 1.01 8.56
CA ALA A 46 -5.26 -0.44 8.65
C ALA A 46 -6.50 -1.22 8.18
N GLU A 47 -7.71 -0.72 8.44
CA GLU A 47 -8.98 -1.34 8.03
C GLU A 47 -9.30 -1.14 6.54
N MET A 48 -8.55 -0.28 5.86
CA MET A 48 -8.72 0.03 4.45
C MET A 48 -8.05 -1.01 3.53
N VAL A 49 -7.03 -1.73 4.03
CA VAL A 49 -6.18 -2.63 3.26
C VAL A 49 -6.55 -4.10 3.40
#